data_AF-A0A0G0VA23-F1
#
_entry.id   AF-A0A0G0VA23-F1
#
_cell.length_a   1.000
_cell.length_b   1.000
_cell.length_c   1.000
_cell.angle_alpha   90.00
_cell.angle_beta   90.00
_cell.angle_gamma   90.00
#
_symmetry.space_group_name_H-M   'P 1'
#
loop_
_entity.id
_entity.type
_entity.pdbx_description
1 polymer ?
#
loop_
_entity_poly.entity_id
_entity_poly.type
_entity_poly.pdbx_seq_one_letter_code
_entity_poly.pdbx_strand_id
1 'polypeptide(L)'
;MNKTFYWGTGAGLVLIILIVVGFASYNALFNLGSDKFTVKIASLVGLPVGFVDGHYLSYSDFQNDLSAVQNFYNFQKKQNPSFQAPGLVELQKSVWERLARQVVLAEQAKLAKITVSQDDLNQEFEKVIKELGTAEAAEKMMNDTYGWSSEQFKKKVLTPFLLQERLSAATSTFDLEKEYAKSKVWKWIKI
;
A
#
# COMPACT_ATOMS: atom_id res chain seq x y z
N MET A 1 -33.44 -24.43 28.33
CA MET A 1 -33.01 -23.65 27.14
C MET A 1 -32.37 -24.63 26.17
N ASN A 2 -33.04 -24.93 25.05
CA ASN A 2 -32.78 -26.13 24.25
C ASN A 2 -31.56 -25.95 23.34
N LYS A 3 -30.66 -26.95 23.26
CA LYS A 3 -29.45 -26.92 22.42
C LYS A 3 -29.74 -26.57 20.95
N THR A 4 -30.91 -26.94 20.43
CA THR A 4 -31.36 -26.64 19.06
C THR A 4 -31.61 -25.14 18.81
N PHE A 5 -32.01 -24.39 19.85
CA PHE A 5 -32.20 -22.93 19.75
C PHE A 5 -30.87 -22.19 19.62
N TYR A 6 -29.84 -22.61 20.37
CA TYR A 6 -28.49 -22.05 20.27
C TYR A 6 -27.80 -22.37 18.94
N TRP A 7 -28.07 -23.55 18.37
CA TRP A 7 -27.57 -23.91 17.04
C TRP A 7 -28.27 -23.10 15.93
N GLY A 8 -29.57 -22.83 16.05
CA GLY A 8 -30.30 -21.98 15.11
C GLY A 8 -29.87 -20.52 15.15
N THR A 9 -29.66 -19.95 16.35
CA THR A 9 -29.19 -18.56 16.49
C THR A 9 -27.72 -18.40 16.11
N GLY A 10 -26.87 -19.38 16.43
CA GLY A 10 -25.47 -19.41 16.01
C GLY A 10 -25.32 -19.49 14.48
N ALA A 11 -26.08 -20.37 13.82
CA ALA A 11 -26.05 -20.49 12.37
C ALA A 11 -26.52 -19.20 11.65
N GLY A 12 -27.56 -18.55 12.17
CA GLY A 12 -28.04 -17.28 11.64
C GLY A 12 -27.00 -16.15 11.72
N LEU A 13 -26.30 -16.04 12.87
CA LEU A 13 -25.24 -15.04 13.05
C LEU A 13 -24.05 -15.27 12.11
N VAL A 14 -23.62 -16.53 11.95
CA VAL A 14 -22.56 -16.87 10.98
C VAL A 14 -22.96 -16.49 9.56
N LEU A 15 -24.21 -16.75 9.17
CA LEU A 15 -24.71 -16.44 7.84
C LEU A 15 -24.76 -14.92 7.59
N ILE A 16 -25.16 -14.12 8.58
CA ILE A 16 -25.11 -12.66 8.51
C ILE A 16 -23.67 -12.16 8.35
N ILE A 17 -22.72 -12.71 9.13
CA ILE A 17 -21.30 -12.35 9.00
C ILE A 17 -20.79 -12.66 7.59
N LEU A 18 -21.14 -13.83 7.03
CA LEU A 18 -20.74 -14.21 5.67
C LEU A 18 -21.33 -13.27 4.61
N ILE A 19 -22.59 -12.83 4.76
CA ILE A 19 -23.21 -11.86 3.85
C ILE A 19 -22.49 -10.52 3.93
N VAL A 20 -22.21 -10.03 5.14
CA VAL A 20 -21.52 -8.74 5.34
C VAL A 20 -20.10 -8.79 4.77
N VAL A 21 -19.35 -9.84 5.04
CA VAL A 21 -18.01 -10.06 4.49
C VAL A 21 -18.08 -10.17 2.97
N GLY A 22 -18.99 -11.00 2.44
CA GLY A 22 -19.17 -11.19 1.00
C GLY A 22 -19.52 -9.90 0.27
N PHE A 23 -20.43 -9.09 0.81
CA PHE A 23 -20.79 -7.80 0.26
C PHE A 23 -19.62 -6.80 0.30
N ALA A 24 -18.90 -6.72 1.42
CA ALA A 24 -17.74 -5.86 1.55
C ALA A 24 -16.60 -6.28 0.59
N SER A 25 -16.32 -7.58 0.46
CA SER A 25 -15.33 -8.11 -0.48
C SER A 25 -15.74 -7.86 -1.94
N TYR A 26 -17.02 -8.02 -2.27
CA TYR A 26 -17.54 -7.69 -3.59
C TYR A 26 -17.37 -6.20 -3.90
N ASN A 27 -17.78 -5.33 -2.98
CA ASN A 27 -17.66 -3.88 -3.14
C ASN A 27 -16.19 -3.43 -3.25
N ALA A 28 -15.30 -4.04 -2.47
CA ALA A 28 -13.87 -3.79 -2.55
C ALA A 28 -13.30 -4.12 -3.93
N LEU A 29 -13.50 -5.34 -4.43
CA LEU A 29 -12.87 -5.81 -5.67
C LEU A 29 -13.50 -5.23 -6.94
N PHE A 30 -14.84 -5.12 -6.97
CA PHE A 30 -15.55 -4.76 -8.20
C PHE A 30 -15.88 -3.26 -8.29
N ASN A 31 -16.13 -2.60 -7.17
CA ASN A 31 -16.46 -1.17 -7.14
C ASN A 31 -15.31 -0.31 -6.62
N LEU A 32 -14.17 -0.91 -6.25
CA LEU A 32 -13.02 -0.20 -5.65
C LEU A 32 -13.41 0.66 -4.44
N GLY A 33 -14.35 0.16 -3.64
CA GLY A 33 -14.88 0.85 -2.45
C GLY A 33 -13.77 1.30 -1.49
N SER A 34 -13.64 2.61 -1.32
CA SER A 34 -12.61 3.25 -0.50
C SER A 34 -13.11 3.65 0.90
N ASP A 35 -14.34 3.32 1.26
CA ASP A 35 -14.90 3.65 2.56
C ASP A 35 -14.18 2.86 3.69
N LYS A 36 -14.12 3.48 4.88
CA LYS A 36 -13.40 2.93 6.03
C LYS A 36 -13.88 1.53 6.44
N PHE A 37 -15.16 1.23 6.23
CA PHE A 37 -15.72 -0.08 6.57
C PHE A 37 -15.25 -1.14 5.59
N THR A 38 -15.40 -0.92 4.28
CA THR A 38 -14.93 -1.81 3.22
C THR A 38 -13.42 -2.08 3.36
N VAL A 39 -12.59 -1.05 3.55
CA VAL A 39 -11.14 -1.19 3.70
C VAL A 39 -10.78 -1.98 4.97
N LYS A 40 -11.50 -1.76 6.09
CA LYS A 40 -11.26 -2.48 7.35
C LYS A 40 -11.63 -3.96 7.24
N ILE A 41 -12.76 -4.28 6.61
CA ILE A 41 -13.15 -5.67 6.36
C ILE A 41 -12.15 -6.32 5.40
N ALA A 42 -11.78 -5.64 4.32
CA ALA A 42 -10.78 -6.13 3.37
C ALA A 42 -9.43 -6.42 4.03
N SER A 43 -8.98 -5.56 4.95
CA SER A 43 -7.77 -5.78 5.76
C SER A 43 -7.91 -6.99 6.68
N LEU A 44 -9.06 -7.15 7.35
CA LEU A 44 -9.31 -8.26 8.26
C LEU A 44 -9.32 -9.62 7.54
N VAL A 45 -9.91 -9.68 6.35
CA VAL A 45 -9.99 -10.92 5.56
C VAL A 45 -8.78 -11.13 4.64
N GLY A 46 -7.81 -10.21 4.64
CA GLY A 46 -6.61 -10.30 3.81
C GLY A 46 -6.92 -10.29 2.31
N LEU A 47 -7.87 -9.46 1.89
CA LEU A 47 -8.36 -9.44 0.51
C LEU A 47 -7.25 -8.98 -0.45
N PRO A 48 -6.88 -9.78 -1.47
CA PRO A 48 -5.83 -9.39 -2.40
C PRO A 48 -6.39 -8.63 -3.61
N VAL A 49 -5.64 -7.63 -4.10
CA VAL A 49 -5.90 -6.92 -5.38
C VAL A 49 -5.26 -7.62 -6.58
N GLY A 50 -4.26 -8.45 -6.32
CA GLY A 50 -3.46 -9.13 -7.33
C GLY A 50 -2.27 -9.85 -6.72
N PHE A 51 -1.45 -10.41 -7.60
CA PHE A 51 -0.25 -11.17 -7.26
C PHE A 51 0.91 -10.75 -8.16
N VAL A 52 2.12 -10.75 -7.60
CA VAL A 52 3.40 -10.64 -8.33
C VAL A 52 4.29 -11.76 -7.85
N ASP A 53 4.75 -12.61 -8.75
CA ASP A 53 5.66 -13.73 -8.45
C ASP A 53 5.17 -14.59 -7.25
N GLY A 54 3.85 -14.78 -7.16
CA GLY A 54 3.21 -15.57 -6.10
C GLY A 54 3.00 -14.83 -4.78
N HIS A 55 3.47 -13.59 -4.64
CA HIS A 55 3.18 -12.72 -3.51
C HIS A 55 1.87 -11.97 -3.73
N TYR A 56 0.92 -12.12 -2.80
CA TYR A 56 -0.33 -11.37 -2.87
C TYR A 56 -0.12 -9.91 -2.46
N LEU A 57 -0.89 -9.02 -3.08
CA LEU A 57 -0.92 -7.61 -2.76
C LEU A 57 -2.22 -7.25 -2.08
N SER A 58 -2.12 -6.65 -0.89
CA SER A 58 -3.29 -6.34 -0.11
C SER A 58 -4.12 -5.21 -0.72
N TYR A 59 -5.43 -5.38 -0.73
CA TYR A 59 -6.40 -4.32 -1.02
C TYR A 59 -6.27 -3.14 -0.08
N SER A 60 -6.00 -3.40 1.20
CA SER A 60 -5.83 -2.32 2.17
C SER A 60 -4.60 -1.47 1.86
N ASP A 61 -3.50 -2.09 1.44
CA ASP A 61 -2.29 -1.36 1.05
C ASP A 61 -2.51 -0.55 -0.22
N PHE A 62 -3.21 -1.13 -1.20
CA PHE A 62 -3.60 -0.43 -2.41
C PHE A 62 -4.45 0.81 -2.12
N GLN A 63 -5.49 0.70 -1.30
CA GLN A 63 -6.35 1.84 -0.96
C GLN A 63 -5.63 2.90 -0.12
N ASN A 64 -4.81 2.49 0.86
CA ASN A 64 -4.01 3.42 1.65
C ASN A 64 -3.06 4.24 0.78
N ASP A 65 -2.44 3.58 -0.20
CA ASP A 65 -1.51 4.20 -1.12
C ASP A 65 -2.21 5.08 -2.16
N LEU A 66 -3.38 4.65 -2.65
CA LEU A 66 -4.22 5.45 -3.54
C LEU A 66 -4.69 6.72 -2.84
N SER A 67 -5.14 6.63 -1.60
CA SER A 67 -5.55 7.79 -0.81
C SER A 67 -4.38 8.75 -0.60
N ALA A 68 -3.17 8.26 -0.33
CA ALA A 68 -1.99 9.11 -0.16
C ALA A 68 -1.61 9.85 -1.44
N VAL A 69 -1.66 9.18 -2.58
CA VAL A 69 -1.41 9.80 -3.88
C VAL A 69 -2.49 10.85 -4.18
N GLN A 70 -3.77 10.55 -3.94
CA GLN A 70 -4.84 11.53 -4.09
C GLN A 70 -4.65 12.76 -3.18
N ASN A 71 -4.25 12.55 -1.92
CA ASN A 71 -3.94 13.62 -0.98
C ASN A 71 -2.83 14.52 -1.51
N PHE A 72 -1.76 13.93 -2.05
CA PHE A 72 -0.65 14.67 -2.65
C PHE A 72 -1.13 15.55 -3.81
N TYR A 73 -1.88 14.99 -4.77
CA TYR A 73 -2.39 15.77 -5.89
C TYR A 73 -3.38 16.87 -5.45
N ASN A 74 -4.21 16.60 -4.43
CA ASN A 74 -5.11 17.58 -3.84
C ASN A 74 -4.34 18.70 -3.11
N PHE A 75 -3.28 18.37 -2.39
CA PHE A 75 -2.38 19.34 -1.76
C PHE A 75 -1.74 20.24 -2.82
N GLN A 76 -1.19 19.65 -3.89
CA GLN A 76 -0.61 20.40 -5.00
C GLN A 76 -1.62 21.34 -5.68
N LYS A 77 -2.85 20.88 -5.89
CA LYS A 77 -3.93 21.71 -6.46
C LYS A 77 -4.33 22.88 -5.56
N LYS A 78 -4.26 22.72 -4.23
CA LYS A 78 -4.48 23.83 -3.28
C LYS A 78 -3.37 24.88 -3.37
N GLN A 79 -2.12 24.45 -3.56
CA GLN A 79 -0.98 25.36 -3.71
C GLN A 79 -0.95 26.05 -5.09
N ASN A 80 -1.37 25.32 -6.14
CA ASN A 80 -1.44 25.82 -7.50
C ASN A 80 -2.75 25.37 -8.16
N PRO A 81 -3.78 26.24 -8.23
CA PRO A 81 -5.08 25.90 -8.83
C PRO A 81 -5.01 25.49 -10.31
N SER A 82 -3.97 25.89 -11.03
CA SER A 82 -3.75 25.51 -12.45
C SER A 82 -3.16 24.11 -12.62
N PHE A 83 -2.76 23.45 -11.53
CA PHE A 83 -2.22 22.10 -11.56
C PHE A 83 -3.30 21.08 -11.94
N GLN A 84 -2.99 20.28 -12.96
CA GLN A 84 -3.86 19.20 -13.42
C GLN A 84 -3.42 17.87 -12.81
N ALA A 85 -4.28 17.31 -11.98
CA ALA A 85 -4.06 15.97 -11.42
C ALA A 85 -4.40 14.90 -12.48
N PRO A 86 -3.67 13.77 -12.52
CA PRO A 86 -4.01 12.62 -13.34
C PRO A 86 -5.42 12.10 -13.03
N GLY A 87 -6.01 11.39 -14.00
CA GLY A 87 -7.31 10.75 -13.81
C GLY A 87 -7.25 9.63 -12.78
N LEU A 88 -8.40 9.29 -12.16
CA LEU A 88 -8.47 8.25 -11.12
C LEU A 88 -7.89 6.90 -11.59
N VAL A 89 -8.20 6.50 -12.82
CA VAL A 89 -7.70 5.24 -13.41
C VAL A 89 -6.17 5.26 -13.55
N GLU A 90 -5.59 6.39 -13.95
CA GLU A 90 -4.15 6.56 -14.07
C GLU A 90 -3.46 6.48 -12.70
N LEU A 91 -4.06 7.11 -11.68
CA LEU A 91 -3.57 7.02 -10.30
C LEU A 91 -3.62 5.58 -9.78
N GLN A 92 -4.74 4.89 -10.00
CA GLN A 92 -4.90 3.49 -9.61
C GLN A 92 -3.87 2.59 -10.29
N LYS A 93 -3.65 2.78 -11.59
CA LYS A 93 -2.61 2.06 -12.34
C LYS A 93 -1.21 2.34 -11.79
N SER A 94 -0.88 3.60 -11.55
CA SER A 94 0.43 4.01 -11.01
C SER A 94 0.68 3.43 -9.61
N VAL A 95 -0.32 3.47 -8.73
CA VAL A 95 -0.26 2.90 -7.38
C VAL A 95 -0.06 1.39 -7.44
N TRP A 96 -0.79 0.71 -8.31
CA TRP A 96 -0.60 -0.72 -8.54
C TRP A 96 0.83 -0.97 -9.01
N GLU A 97 1.27 -0.41 -10.14
CA GLU A 97 2.62 -0.65 -10.65
C GLU A 97 3.72 -0.36 -9.62
N ARG A 98 3.57 0.67 -8.79
CA ARG A 98 4.49 0.92 -7.68
C ARG A 98 4.50 -0.21 -6.64
N LEU A 99 3.33 -0.66 -6.17
CA LEU A 99 3.23 -1.79 -5.25
C LEU A 99 3.82 -3.07 -5.86
N ALA A 100 3.66 -3.26 -7.18
CA ALA A 100 4.21 -4.38 -7.91
C ALA A 100 5.73 -4.38 -7.90
N ARG A 101 6.32 -3.24 -8.27
CA ARG A 101 7.77 -3.04 -8.23
C ARG A 101 8.32 -3.18 -6.83
N GLN A 102 7.59 -2.76 -5.79
CA GLN A 102 8.03 -2.95 -4.40
C GLN A 102 8.11 -4.43 -4.01
N VAL A 103 7.20 -5.28 -4.51
CA VAL A 103 7.29 -6.73 -4.29
C VAL A 103 8.54 -7.30 -4.96
N VAL A 104 8.75 -6.98 -6.24
CA VAL A 104 9.94 -7.44 -6.99
C VAL A 104 11.22 -6.97 -6.30
N LEU A 105 11.27 -5.70 -5.88
CA LEU A 105 12.41 -5.13 -5.17
C LEU A 105 12.71 -5.89 -3.88
N ALA A 106 11.68 -6.20 -3.09
CA ALA A 106 11.83 -6.94 -1.83
C ALA A 106 12.31 -8.38 -2.07
N GLU A 107 11.84 -9.04 -3.14
CA GLU A 107 12.30 -10.37 -3.52
C GLU A 107 13.77 -10.36 -3.96
N GLN A 108 14.16 -9.43 -4.82
CA GLN A 108 15.55 -9.28 -5.26
C GLN A 108 16.48 -8.96 -4.08
N ALA A 109 16.05 -8.11 -3.15
CA ALA A 109 16.79 -7.85 -1.92
C ALA A 109 16.96 -9.12 -1.09
N LYS A 110 15.91 -9.93 -0.94
CA LYS A 110 15.97 -11.21 -0.22
C LYS A 110 16.94 -12.19 -0.89
N LEU A 111 16.93 -12.30 -2.21
CA LEU A 111 17.86 -13.15 -2.98
C LEU A 111 19.31 -12.70 -2.80
N ALA A 112 19.54 -11.38 -2.80
CA ALA A 112 20.85 -10.78 -2.55
C ALA A 112 21.25 -10.73 -1.06
N LYS A 113 20.38 -11.20 -0.16
CA LYS A 113 20.55 -11.10 1.32
C LYS A 113 20.77 -9.67 1.81
N ILE A 114 20.16 -8.71 1.13
CA ILE A 114 20.16 -7.29 1.50
C ILE A 114 18.96 -7.02 2.38
N THR A 115 19.20 -6.39 3.52
CA THR A 115 18.16 -5.98 4.47
C THR A 115 18.31 -4.51 4.82
N VAL A 116 17.22 -3.88 5.24
CA VAL A 116 17.20 -2.53 5.81
C VAL A 116 16.74 -2.65 7.25
N SER A 117 17.55 -2.19 8.19
CA SER A 117 17.25 -2.20 9.62
C SER A 117 16.44 -0.97 10.03
N GLN A 118 15.85 -1.03 11.22
CA GLN A 118 15.15 0.13 11.78
C GLN A 118 16.10 1.31 12.02
N ASP A 119 17.36 1.03 12.37
CA ASP A 119 18.38 2.06 12.58
C ASP A 119 18.75 2.74 11.26
N ASP A 120 18.85 1.99 10.15
CA ASP A 120 19.03 2.56 8.81
C ASP A 120 17.90 3.54 8.47
N LEU A 121 16.65 3.15 8.74
CA LEU A 121 15.47 3.98 8.49
C LEU A 121 15.46 5.23 9.38
N ASN A 122 15.89 5.10 10.64
CA ASN A 122 15.97 6.22 11.55
C ASN A 122 17.04 7.21 11.10
N GLN A 123 18.23 6.73 10.72
CA GLN A 123 19.32 7.57 10.21
C GLN A 123 18.93 8.30 8.92
N GLU A 124 18.25 7.62 8.01
CA GLU A 124 17.77 8.25 6.77
C GLU A 124 16.67 9.28 7.06
N PHE A 125 15.76 8.98 8.00
CA PHE A 125 14.71 9.90 8.41
C PHE A 125 15.27 11.15 9.11
N GLU A 126 16.35 11.03 9.87
CA GLU A 126 17.05 12.19 10.47
C GLU A 126 17.55 13.18 9.40
N LYS A 127 17.89 12.71 8.20
CA LYS A 127 18.24 13.62 7.08
C LYS A 127 17.02 14.44 6.65
N VAL A 128 15.86 13.80 6.54
CA VAL A 128 14.59 14.48 6.23
C VAL A 128 14.23 15.50 7.33
N ILE A 129 14.42 15.15 8.61
CA ILE A 129 14.21 16.08 9.72
C ILE A 129 15.14 17.29 9.59
N LYS A 130 16.42 17.09 9.30
CA LYS A 130 17.39 18.18 9.13
C LYS A 130 17.02 19.12 7.99
N GLU A 131 16.49 18.60 6.89
CA GLU A 131 16.01 19.41 5.76
C GLU A 131 14.77 20.23 6.10
N LEU A 132 13.88 19.69 6.94
CA LEU A 132 12.62 20.33 7.34
C LEU A 132 12.71 21.11 8.65
N GLY A 133 13.85 21.06 9.34
CA GLY A 133 14.16 21.76 10.58
C GLY A 133 13.82 20.98 11.85
N THR A 134 12.61 20.43 11.98
CA THR A 134 12.20 19.67 13.19
C THR A 134 11.40 18.41 12.86
N ALA A 135 11.32 17.49 13.83
CA ALA A 135 10.58 16.24 13.70
C ALA A 135 9.07 16.49 13.54
N GLU A 136 8.54 17.48 14.26
CA GLU A 136 7.14 17.89 14.21
C GLU A 136 6.80 18.50 12.84
N ALA A 137 7.70 19.31 12.28
CA ALA A 137 7.55 19.86 10.94
C ALA A 137 7.53 18.76 9.87
N ALA A 138 8.40 17.76 10.02
CA ALA A 138 8.44 16.60 9.13
C ALA A 138 7.15 15.78 9.21
N GLU A 139 6.68 15.45 10.43
CA GLU A 139 5.44 14.70 10.64
C GLU A 139 4.23 15.46 10.10
N LYS A 140 4.15 16.77 10.38
CA LYS A 140 3.07 17.62 9.87
C LYS A 140 3.06 17.66 8.34
N MET A 141 4.22 17.82 7.70
CA MET A 141 4.31 17.82 6.23
C MET A 141 3.84 16.49 5.64
N MET A 142 4.27 15.36 6.22
CA MET A 142 3.86 14.03 5.77
C MET A 142 2.37 13.80 5.94
N ASN A 143 1.80 14.24 7.06
CA ASN A 143 0.37 14.14 7.31
C ASN A 143 -0.44 15.02 6.36
N ASP A 144 -0.06 16.29 6.19
CA ASP A 144 -0.77 17.24 5.35
C ASP A 144 -0.73 16.86 3.86
N THR A 145 0.39 16.27 3.43
CA THR A 145 0.64 15.95 2.02
C THR A 145 0.15 14.56 1.64
N TYR A 146 0.41 13.55 2.47
CA TYR A 146 0.13 12.14 2.16
C TYR A 146 -0.93 11.53 3.07
N GLY A 147 -1.22 12.14 4.23
CA GLY A 147 -2.06 11.52 5.27
C GLY A 147 -1.35 10.38 6.01
N TRP A 148 -0.02 10.35 5.99
CA TRP A 148 0.79 9.30 6.59
C TRP A 148 1.46 9.74 7.89
N SER A 149 1.68 8.78 8.79
CA SER A 149 2.61 8.93 9.91
C SER A 149 4.07 8.81 9.46
N SER A 150 5.00 9.23 10.31
CA SER A 150 6.43 9.06 10.10
C SER A 150 6.82 7.58 9.91
N GLU A 151 6.20 6.66 10.65
CA GLU A 151 6.40 5.21 10.47
C GLU A 151 5.94 4.71 9.11
N GLN A 152 4.77 5.18 8.64
CA GLN A 152 4.27 4.82 7.32
C GLN A 152 5.20 5.36 6.23
N PHE A 153 5.71 6.59 6.38
CA PHE A 153 6.68 7.16 5.46
C PHE A 153 7.98 6.34 5.43
N LYS A 154 8.55 5.98 6.59
CA LYS A 154 9.73 5.11 6.70
C LYS A 154 9.50 3.78 5.96
N LYS A 155 8.36 3.15 6.17
CA LYS A 155 8.02 1.85 5.56
C LYS A 155 7.75 1.95 4.05
N LYS A 156 7.01 2.97 3.60
CA LYS A 156 6.49 3.04 2.22
C LYS A 156 7.41 3.81 1.26
N VAL A 157 8.29 4.65 1.78
CA VAL A 157 9.21 5.49 1.00
C VAL A 157 10.65 5.14 1.29
N LEU A 158 11.10 5.22 2.55
CA LEU A 158 12.53 5.05 2.86
C LEU A 158 12.99 3.59 2.72
N THR A 159 12.17 2.62 3.10
CA THR A 159 12.50 1.20 2.93
C THR A 159 12.76 0.84 1.47
N PRO A 160 11.84 1.08 0.52
CA PRO A 160 12.12 0.77 -0.88
C PRO A 160 13.27 1.61 -1.45
N PHE A 161 13.41 2.88 -1.04
CA PHE A 161 14.54 3.71 -1.44
C PHE A 161 15.89 3.08 -1.05
N LEU A 162 16.07 2.73 0.22
CA LEU A 162 17.31 2.13 0.73
C LEU A 162 17.57 0.73 0.16
N LEU A 163 16.53 -0.08 -0.05
CA LEU A 163 16.67 -1.38 -0.70
C LEU A 163 17.17 -1.23 -2.13
N GLN A 164 16.59 -0.31 -2.90
CA GLN A 164 17.00 -0.05 -4.27
C GLN A 164 18.43 0.49 -4.35
N GLU A 165 18.78 1.43 -3.46
CA GLU A 165 20.15 1.95 -3.35
C GLU A 165 21.15 0.83 -3.09
N ARG A 166 20.90 -0.01 -2.08
CA ARG A 166 21.79 -1.12 -1.70
C ARG A 166 21.90 -2.18 -2.79
N LEU A 167 20.80 -2.53 -3.45
CA LEU A 167 20.81 -3.49 -4.56
C LEU A 167 21.62 -2.98 -5.75
N SER A 168 21.45 -1.69 -6.10
CA SER A 168 22.20 -1.06 -7.18
C SER A 168 23.69 -0.97 -6.85
N ALA A 169 24.05 -0.71 -5.59
CA ALA A 169 25.45 -0.70 -5.15
C ALA A 169 26.07 -2.11 -5.14
N ALA A 170 25.30 -3.13 -4.77
CA ALA A 170 25.77 -4.52 -4.72
C ALA A 170 25.86 -5.17 -6.11
N THR A 171 25.07 -4.71 -7.08
CA THR A 171 24.93 -5.34 -8.40
C THR A 171 24.94 -4.28 -9.50
N SER A 172 26.02 -4.22 -10.28
CA SER A 172 26.16 -3.29 -11.42
C SER A 172 25.13 -3.49 -12.54
N THR A 173 24.38 -4.59 -12.50
CA THR A 173 23.35 -4.96 -13.48
C THR A 173 21.93 -4.88 -12.93
N PHE A 174 21.73 -4.50 -11.66
CA PHE A 174 20.38 -4.45 -11.10
C PHE A 174 19.58 -3.32 -11.75
N ASP A 175 18.44 -3.69 -12.33
CA ASP A 175 17.53 -2.80 -13.03
C ASP A 175 16.10 -3.21 -12.68
N LEU A 176 15.48 -2.44 -11.81
CA LEU A 176 14.16 -2.75 -11.26
C LEU A 176 13.08 -2.85 -12.35
N GLU A 177 13.17 -2.03 -13.40
CA GLU A 177 12.20 -2.07 -14.50
C GLU A 177 12.35 -3.34 -15.34
N LYS A 178 13.58 -3.79 -15.58
CA LYS A 178 13.82 -5.08 -16.25
C LYS A 178 13.38 -6.27 -15.42
N GLU A 179 13.64 -6.27 -14.12
CA GLU A 179 13.19 -7.36 -13.24
C GLU A 179 11.68 -7.37 -13.12
N TYR A 180 11.04 -6.21 -12.99
CA TYR A 180 9.58 -6.10 -13.02
C TYR A 180 8.97 -6.58 -14.33
N ALA A 181 9.58 -6.27 -15.48
CA ALA A 181 9.10 -6.74 -16.78
C ALA A 181 9.16 -8.28 -16.95
N LYS A 182 10.01 -8.97 -16.17
CA LYS A 182 10.09 -10.44 -16.16
C LYS A 182 9.11 -11.08 -15.17
N SER A 183 8.59 -10.31 -14.21
CA SER A 183 7.71 -10.83 -13.15
C SER A 183 6.37 -11.32 -13.68
N LYS A 184 5.81 -12.34 -13.02
CA LYS A 184 4.47 -12.84 -13.31
C LYS A 184 3.44 -12.02 -12.55
N VAL A 185 2.79 -11.11 -13.27
CA VAL A 185 1.77 -10.22 -12.72
C VAL A 185 0.37 -10.76 -12.98
N TRP A 186 -0.43 -10.90 -11.93
CA TRP A 186 -1.86 -11.22 -12.03
C TRP A 186 -2.70 -10.18 -11.29
N LYS A 187 -3.76 -9.66 -11.93
CA LYS A 187 -4.60 -8.57 -11.40
C LYS A 187 -6.03 -9.06 -11.22
N TRP A 188 -6.66 -8.75 -10.09
CA TRP A 188 -8.08 -9.06 -9.83
C TRP A 188 -8.96 -7.83 -9.96
N ILE A 189 -8.38 -6.66 -9.74
CA ILE A 189 -9.05 -5.38 -9.93
C ILE A 189 -9.03 -4.95 -11.41
N LYS A 190 -10.15 -4.40 -11.89
CA LYS A 190 -10.24 -3.79 -13.22
C LYS A 190 -9.75 -2.34 -13.13
N ILE A 191 -8.51 -2.11 -13.56
CA ILE A 191 -7.84 -0.79 -13.68
C ILE A 191 -7.08 -0.69 -14.98
#